data_AF-A0A9E7I975-F1
#
_entry.id   AF-A0A9E7I975-F1
#
_cell.length_a   1.000
_cell.length_b   1.000
_cell.length_c   1.000
_cell.angle_alpha   90.00
_cell.angle_beta   90.00
_cell.angle_gamma   90.00
#
_symmetry.space_group_name_H-M   'P 1'
#
loop_
_entity.id
_entity.type
_entity.pdbx_description
1 polymer ?
#
loop_
_entity_poly.entity_id
_entity_poly.type
_entity_poly.pdbx_seq_one_letter_code
_entity_poly.pdbx_strand_id
1 'polypeptide(L)'
;MRKQEETRLAEVAAEKTQYLAIQAEGEIEKQRKLAEEQRNLVQQQAQAKAQMARYEDELARKRMQIEHEAQRRQNVELVRMQEESSVRKEQTRRATEEQIQAQLRQTEKERAEIERETIRVKAMAEAEGRAHEAKLTEEHNRRMLLEHMKGEREKWIAAINTTFSHIEGGLRMLLTDRGTLIMAVGGVTALAAGVYTTREGARVIWGYVNRILGQPSLIRESSIAKFPWSGLAPKIKKIVSSSGAAFGKETSSENGSNFDKIILHPSLKKRIEQLARATENTKSHQAPFRNMLFYGPPDLEDLGCSRDCSQIGPGLCDDDWGGCCATRFRGCHKNPSDI
;
A
#
# COMPACT_ATOMS: atom_id res chain seq x y z
N MET A 1 -43.02 -148.94 -13.55
CA MET A 1 -42.87 -148.12 -14.76
C MET A 1 -43.21 -146.64 -14.52
N ARG A 2 -44.43 -146.27 -14.08
CA ARG A 2 -44.85 -144.85 -13.93
C ARG A 2 -43.99 -143.95 -13.02
N LYS A 3 -43.51 -144.44 -11.87
CA LYS A 3 -42.72 -143.62 -10.91
C LYS A 3 -41.33 -143.19 -11.40
N GLN A 4 -40.69 -143.95 -12.30
CA GLN A 4 -39.39 -143.59 -12.89
C GLN A 4 -39.53 -142.57 -14.03
N GLU A 5 -40.69 -142.53 -14.69
CA GLU A 5 -40.99 -141.54 -15.72
C GLU A 5 -41.27 -140.17 -15.07
N GLU A 6 -41.96 -140.14 -13.92
CA GLU A 6 -42.19 -138.94 -13.13
C GLU A 6 -40.87 -138.29 -12.64
N THR A 7 -39.89 -139.06 -12.18
CA THR A 7 -38.59 -138.53 -11.76
C THR A 7 -37.78 -137.99 -12.95
N ARG A 8 -37.79 -138.68 -14.11
CA ARG A 8 -37.14 -138.16 -15.33
C ARG A 8 -37.80 -136.88 -15.84
N LEU A 9 -39.12 -136.77 -15.75
CA LEU A 9 -39.84 -135.55 -16.11
C LEU A 9 -39.49 -134.39 -15.17
N ALA A 10 -39.33 -134.67 -13.87
CA ALA A 10 -38.91 -133.68 -12.88
C ALA A 10 -37.45 -133.22 -13.10
N GLU A 11 -36.52 -134.13 -13.42
CA GLU A 11 -35.13 -133.80 -13.75
C GLU A 11 -35.03 -132.95 -15.02
N VAL A 12 -35.75 -133.31 -16.08
CA VAL A 12 -35.79 -132.52 -17.32
C VAL A 12 -36.46 -131.15 -17.08
N ALA A 13 -37.45 -131.06 -16.20
CA ALA A 13 -38.03 -129.78 -15.80
C ALA A 13 -37.02 -128.93 -15.02
N ALA A 14 -36.26 -129.53 -14.10
CA ALA A 14 -35.21 -128.84 -13.35
C ALA A 14 -34.09 -128.32 -14.27
N GLU A 15 -33.61 -129.13 -15.21
CA GLU A 15 -32.61 -128.72 -16.21
C GLU A 15 -33.12 -127.58 -17.09
N LYS A 16 -34.40 -127.62 -17.51
CA LYS A 16 -35.02 -126.50 -18.25
C LYS A 16 -35.05 -125.22 -17.42
N THR A 17 -35.40 -125.30 -16.13
CA THR A 17 -35.40 -124.12 -15.26
C THR A 17 -34.00 -123.56 -15.03
N GLN A 18 -32.99 -124.42 -14.87
CA GLN A 18 -31.60 -124.00 -14.75
C GLN A 18 -31.10 -123.35 -16.04
N TYR A 19 -31.43 -123.92 -17.19
CA TYR A 19 -31.07 -123.35 -18.48
C TYR A 19 -31.70 -121.97 -18.70
N LEU A 20 -32.97 -121.80 -18.35
CA LEU A 20 -33.66 -120.50 -18.39
C LEU A 20 -33.05 -119.49 -17.41
N ALA A 21 -32.65 -119.92 -16.22
CA ALA A 21 -31.97 -119.06 -15.24
C ALA A 21 -30.61 -118.57 -15.77
N ILE A 22 -29.81 -119.47 -16.34
CA ILE A 22 -28.51 -119.14 -16.96
C ILE A 22 -28.70 -118.18 -18.15
N GLN A 23 -29.73 -118.38 -18.96
CA GLN A 23 -30.05 -117.45 -20.05
C GLN A 23 -30.46 -116.07 -19.52
N ALA A 24 -31.30 -116.01 -18.49
CA ALA A 24 -31.73 -114.76 -17.87
C ALA A 24 -30.56 -114.01 -17.22
N GLU A 25 -29.65 -114.70 -16.52
CA GLU A 25 -28.43 -114.09 -15.97
C GLU A 25 -27.53 -113.54 -17.08
N GLY A 26 -27.36 -114.29 -18.17
CA GLY A 26 -26.60 -113.84 -19.34
C GLY A 26 -27.20 -112.60 -20.01
N GLU A 27 -28.53 -112.48 -20.06
CA GLU A 27 -29.21 -111.27 -20.57
C GLU A 27 -29.03 -110.06 -19.63
N ILE A 28 -29.14 -110.28 -18.31
CA ILE A 28 -28.92 -109.23 -17.30
C ILE A 28 -27.49 -108.72 -17.36
N GLU A 29 -26.49 -109.60 -17.48
CA GLU A 29 -25.09 -109.19 -17.62
C GLU A 29 -24.84 -108.38 -18.90
N LYS A 30 -25.43 -108.79 -20.02
CA LYS A 30 -25.34 -108.01 -21.27
C LYS A 30 -25.95 -106.63 -21.11
N GLN A 31 -27.13 -106.53 -20.48
CA GLN A 31 -27.77 -105.24 -20.21
C GLN A 31 -26.94 -104.36 -19.27
N ARG A 32 -26.31 -104.95 -18.23
CA ARG A 32 -25.40 -104.24 -17.34
C ARG A 32 -24.18 -103.70 -18.08
N LYS A 33 -23.51 -104.53 -18.89
CA LYS A 33 -22.35 -104.12 -19.69
C LYS A 33 -22.72 -102.99 -20.66
N LEU A 34 -23.84 -103.10 -21.37
CA LEU A 34 -24.32 -102.05 -22.27
C LEU A 34 -24.64 -100.75 -21.51
N ALA A 35 -25.25 -100.83 -20.33
CA ALA A 35 -25.52 -99.66 -19.50
C ALA A 35 -24.24 -99.01 -18.96
N GLU A 36 -23.24 -99.80 -18.58
CA GLU A 36 -21.93 -99.34 -18.14
C GLU A 36 -21.16 -98.66 -19.28
N GLU A 37 -21.17 -99.24 -20.48
CA GLU A 37 -20.58 -98.64 -21.68
C GLU A 37 -21.26 -97.32 -22.04
N GLN A 38 -22.60 -97.26 -21.99
CA GLN A 38 -23.34 -96.02 -22.20
C GLN A 38 -22.99 -94.95 -21.15
N ARG A 39 -22.89 -95.33 -19.87
CA ARG A 39 -22.46 -94.40 -18.80
C ARG A 39 -21.06 -93.88 -19.05
N ASN A 40 -20.13 -94.75 -19.42
CA ASN A 40 -18.74 -94.37 -19.71
C ASN A 40 -18.67 -93.43 -20.92
N LEU A 41 -19.42 -93.69 -21.99
CA LEU A 41 -19.51 -92.82 -23.16
C LEU A 41 -20.11 -91.45 -22.81
N VAL A 42 -21.21 -91.42 -22.05
CA VAL A 42 -21.82 -90.17 -21.59
C VAL A 42 -20.84 -89.38 -20.72
N GLN A 43 -20.09 -90.06 -19.85
CA GLN A 43 -19.12 -89.41 -18.98
C GLN A 43 -17.93 -88.84 -19.77
N GLN A 44 -17.41 -89.57 -20.77
CA GLN A 44 -16.37 -89.05 -21.66
C GLN A 44 -16.88 -87.87 -22.49
N GLN A 45 -18.10 -87.96 -23.01
CA GLN A 45 -18.71 -86.87 -23.78
C GLN A 45 -18.95 -85.64 -22.88
N ALA A 46 -19.38 -85.83 -21.64
CA ALA A 46 -19.55 -84.75 -20.67
C ALA A 46 -18.21 -84.10 -20.32
N GLN A 47 -17.14 -84.88 -20.13
CA GLN A 47 -15.79 -84.36 -19.90
C GLN A 47 -15.27 -83.56 -21.10
N ALA A 48 -15.43 -84.08 -22.32
CA ALA A 48 -15.03 -83.38 -23.54
C ALA A 48 -15.80 -82.06 -23.70
N LYS A 49 -17.13 -82.08 -23.51
CA LYS A 49 -17.96 -80.86 -23.53
C LYS A 49 -17.53 -79.86 -22.46
N ALA A 50 -17.21 -80.33 -21.25
CA ALA A 50 -16.73 -79.45 -20.18
C ALA A 50 -15.38 -78.81 -20.51
N GLN A 51 -14.45 -79.54 -21.14
CA GLN A 51 -13.17 -79.00 -21.58
C GLN A 51 -13.35 -77.95 -22.69
N MET A 52 -14.20 -78.25 -23.68
CA MET A 52 -14.52 -77.30 -24.75
C MET A 52 -15.16 -76.03 -24.20
N ALA A 53 -16.14 -76.15 -23.31
CA ALA A 53 -16.79 -74.99 -22.68
C ALA A 53 -15.80 -74.12 -21.89
N ARG A 54 -14.89 -74.72 -21.13
CA ARG A 54 -13.83 -73.96 -20.42
C ARG A 54 -12.91 -73.21 -21.38
N TYR A 55 -12.53 -73.86 -22.47
CA TYR A 55 -11.66 -73.24 -23.47
C TYR A 55 -12.36 -72.09 -24.20
N GLU A 56 -13.65 -72.25 -24.52
CA GLU A 56 -14.49 -71.19 -25.08
C GLU A 56 -14.63 -70.01 -24.12
N ASP A 57 -14.85 -70.26 -22.83
CA ASP A 57 -14.88 -69.22 -21.78
C ASP A 57 -13.54 -68.48 -21.67
N GLU A 58 -12.42 -69.19 -21.71
CA GLU A 58 -11.09 -68.58 -21.69
C GLU A 58 -10.85 -67.70 -22.92
N LEU A 59 -11.25 -68.18 -24.11
CA LEU A 59 -11.17 -67.39 -25.34
C LEU A 59 -12.07 -66.16 -25.28
N ALA A 60 -13.29 -66.29 -24.76
CA ALA A 60 -14.21 -65.17 -24.59
C ALA A 60 -13.63 -64.12 -23.64
N ARG A 61 -13.03 -64.54 -22.52
CA ARG A 61 -12.32 -63.63 -21.59
C ARG A 61 -11.13 -62.94 -22.26
N LYS A 62 -10.34 -63.67 -23.06
CA LYS A 62 -9.21 -63.08 -23.80
C LYS A 62 -9.67 -62.04 -24.82
N ARG A 63 -10.75 -62.33 -25.58
CA ARG A 63 -11.34 -61.36 -26.52
C ARG A 63 -11.82 -60.11 -25.81
N MET A 64 -12.56 -60.28 -24.71
CA MET A 64 -13.06 -59.18 -23.90
C MET A 64 -11.91 -58.33 -23.31
N GLN A 65 -10.83 -58.96 -22.85
CA GLN A 65 -9.64 -58.24 -22.36
C GLN A 65 -8.96 -57.43 -23.47
N ILE A 66 -8.77 -58.02 -24.65
CA ILE A 66 -8.18 -57.34 -25.80
C ILE A 66 -9.05 -56.16 -26.24
N GLU A 67 -10.37 -56.33 -26.29
CA GLU A 67 -11.31 -55.25 -26.63
C GLU A 67 -11.26 -54.12 -25.59
N HIS A 68 -11.25 -54.44 -24.29
CA HIS A 68 -11.10 -53.43 -23.24
C HIS A 68 -9.76 -52.70 -23.28
N GLU A 69 -8.67 -53.39 -23.59
CA GLU A 69 -7.36 -52.76 -23.76
C GLU A 69 -7.32 -51.87 -25.00
N ALA A 70 -7.86 -52.34 -26.13
CA ALA A 70 -7.97 -51.55 -27.35
C ALA A 70 -8.80 -50.28 -27.12
N GLN A 71 -9.93 -50.40 -26.42
CA GLN A 71 -10.77 -49.25 -26.07
C GLN A 71 -10.06 -48.28 -25.12
N ARG A 72 -9.29 -48.79 -24.15
CA ARG A 72 -8.45 -47.93 -23.30
C ARG A 72 -7.39 -47.18 -24.12
N ARG A 73 -6.73 -47.84 -25.07
CA ARG A 73 -5.75 -47.20 -25.95
C ARG A 73 -6.39 -46.11 -26.81
N GLN A 74 -7.54 -46.38 -27.42
CA GLN A 74 -8.29 -45.39 -28.19
C GLN A 74 -8.70 -44.18 -27.34
N ASN A 75 -9.17 -44.40 -26.12
CA ASN A 75 -9.53 -43.32 -25.20
C ASN A 75 -8.31 -42.47 -24.82
N VAL A 76 -7.17 -43.10 -24.53
CA VAL A 76 -5.90 -42.40 -24.23
C VAL A 76 -5.43 -41.59 -25.44
N GLU A 77 -5.51 -42.15 -26.65
CA GLU A 77 -5.15 -41.44 -27.88
C GLU A 77 -6.06 -40.24 -28.15
N LEU A 78 -7.37 -40.38 -27.94
CA LEU A 78 -8.32 -39.28 -28.08
C LEU A 78 -8.03 -38.14 -27.08
N VAL A 79 -7.79 -38.49 -25.81
CA VAL A 79 -7.43 -37.50 -24.78
C VAL A 79 -6.11 -36.83 -25.13
N ARG A 80 -5.10 -37.60 -25.56
CA ARG A 80 -3.81 -37.05 -25.99
C ARG A 80 -3.96 -36.07 -27.17
N MET A 81 -4.76 -36.41 -28.17
CA MET A 81 -5.03 -35.51 -29.31
C MET A 81 -5.78 -34.24 -28.86
N GLN A 82 -6.66 -34.35 -27.87
CA GLN A 82 -7.37 -33.21 -27.29
C GLN A 82 -6.42 -32.32 -26.47
N GLU A 83 -5.54 -32.92 -25.68
CA GLU A 83 -4.47 -32.24 -24.94
C GLU A 83 -3.51 -31.53 -25.90
N GLU A 84 -2.99 -32.20 -26.92
CA GLU A 84 -2.11 -31.59 -27.92
C GLU A 84 -2.80 -30.43 -28.66
N SER A 85 -4.10 -30.56 -28.96
CA SER A 85 -4.89 -29.47 -29.54
C SER A 85 -5.05 -28.30 -28.58
N SER A 86 -5.22 -28.56 -27.27
CA SER A 86 -5.31 -27.53 -26.24
C SER A 86 -3.97 -26.81 -26.05
N VAL A 87 -2.87 -27.56 -26.03
CA VAL A 87 -1.50 -27.02 -25.92
C VAL A 87 -1.17 -26.17 -27.13
N ARG A 88 -1.52 -26.60 -28.35
CA ARG A 88 -1.35 -25.78 -29.57
C ARG A 88 -2.13 -24.47 -29.48
N LYS A 89 -3.39 -24.51 -29.00
CA LYS A 89 -4.20 -23.31 -28.79
C LYS A 89 -3.61 -22.39 -27.72
N GLU A 90 -3.01 -22.95 -26.68
CA GLU A 90 -2.38 -22.16 -25.62
C GLU A 90 -1.08 -21.53 -26.12
N GLN A 91 -0.28 -22.26 -26.89
CA GLN A 91 0.93 -21.74 -27.52
C GLN A 91 0.63 -20.62 -28.51
N THR A 92 -0.42 -20.74 -29.33
CA THR A 92 -0.82 -19.65 -30.23
C THR A 92 -1.30 -18.44 -29.44
N ARG A 93 -2.06 -18.63 -28.35
CA ARG A 93 -2.45 -17.51 -27.46
C ARG A 93 -1.23 -16.81 -26.85
N ARG A 94 -0.28 -17.56 -26.29
CA ARG A 94 0.97 -17.00 -25.75
C ARG A 94 1.77 -16.25 -26.80
N ALA A 95 1.95 -16.83 -28.00
CA ALA A 95 2.63 -16.17 -29.10
C ALA A 95 1.91 -14.89 -29.55
N THR A 96 0.57 -14.88 -29.59
CA THR A 96 -0.20 -13.67 -29.89
C THR A 96 -0.10 -12.61 -28.80
N GLU A 97 -0.12 -13.00 -27.53
CA GLU A 97 0.06 -12.09 -26.40
C GLU A 97 1.45 -11.46 -26.41
N GLU A 98 2.50 -12.23 -26.70
CA GLU A 98 3.86 -11.72 -26.86
C GLU A 98 3.96 -10.74 -28.04
N GLN A 99 3.34 -11.04 -29.18
CA GLN A 99 3.28 -10.14 -30.34
C GLN A 99 2.55 -8.84 -30.02
N ILE A 100 1.40 -8.91 -29.33
CA ILE A 100 0.63 -7.73 -28.93
C ILE A 100 1.45 -6.89 -27.94
N GLN A 101 2.10 -7.51 -26.97
CA GLN A 101 2.96 -6.77 -26.03
C GLN A 101 4.16 -6.13 -26.72
N ALA A 102 4.76 -6.80 -27.70
CA ALA A 102 5.85 -6.23 -28.50
C ALA A 102 5.37 -5.02 -29.32
N GLN A 103 4.21 -5.13 -29.96
CA GLN A 103 3.58 -4.02 -30.68
C GLN A 103 3.24 -2.86 -29.75
N LEU A 104 2.67 -3.13 -28.56
CA LEU A 104 2.38 -2.08 -27.57
C LEU A 104 3.65 -1.34 -27.17
N ARG A 105 4.73 -2.06 -26.83
CA ARG A 105 6.03 -1.42 -26.51
C ARG A 105 6.60 -0.60 -27.67
N GLN A 106 6.38 -1.01 -28.92
CA GLN A 106 6.79 -0.23 -30.10
C GLN A 106 5.92 1.04 -30.24
N THR A 107 4.60 0.91 -30.17
CA THR A 107 3.67 2.04 -30.27
C THR A 107 3.85 3.05 -29.14
N GLU A 108 4.16 2.61 -27.92
CA GLU A 108 4.46 3.50 -26.79
C GLU A 108 5.76 4.29 -27.01
N LYS A 109 6.79 3.64 -27.58
CA LYS A 109 8.04 4.34 -27.94
C LYS A 109 7.80 5.39 -29.02
N GLU A 110 7.08 5.02 -30.08
CA GLU A 110 6.74 5.95 -31.17
C GLU A 110 5.90 7.12 -30.65
N ARG A 111 4.92 6.87 -29.77
CA ARG A 111 4.14 7.94 -29.12
C ARG A 111 5.01 8.85 -28.26
N ALA A 112 5.92 8.29 -27.47
CA ALA A 112 6.83 9.08 -26.65
C ALA A 112 7.79 9.94 -27.49
N GLU A 113 8.22 9.46 -28.66
CA GLU A 113 9.03 10.24 -29.61
C GLU A 113 8.22 11.39 -30.22
N ILE A 114 7.00 11.13 -30.69
CA ILE A 114 6.09 12.16 -31.22
C ILE A 114 5.75 13.21 -30.14
N GLU A 115 5.50 12.79 -28.90
CA GLU A 115 5.24 13.71 -27.79
C GLU A 115 6.45 14.61 -27.50
N ARG A 116 7.67 14.08 -27.59
CA ARG A 116 8.89 14.90 -27.44
C ARG A 116 9.04 15.90 -28.57
N GLU A 117 8.79 15.49 -29.81
CA GLU A 117 8.84 16.37 -30.97
C GLU A 117 7.78 17.47 -30.90
N THR A 118 6.54 17.11 -30.53
CA THR A 118 5.44 18.08 -30.39
C THR A 118 5.68 19.05 -29.23
N ILE A 119 6.21 18.60 -28.09
CA ILE A 119 6.60 19.50 -26.99
C ILE A 119 7.70 20.47 -27.46
N ARG A 120 8.71 20.00 -28.19
CA ARG A 120 9.77 20.86 -28.74
C ARG A 120 9.22 21.91 -29.70
N VAL A 121 8.41 21.49 -30.67
CA VAL A 121 7.80 22.40 -31.65
C VAL A 121 6.87 23.39 -30.96
N LYS A 122 6.03 22.93 -30.02
CA LYS A 122 5.12 23.78 -29.25
C LYS A 122 5.88 24.77 -28.37
N ALA A 123 6.96 24.35 -27.71
CA ALA A 123 7.78 25.25 -26.91
C ALA A 123 8.48 26.32 -27.77
N MET A 124 8.96 25.96 -28.97
CA MET A 124 9.52 26.94 -29.92
C MET A 124 8.44 27.92 -30.42
N ALA A 125 7.29 27.42 -30.84
CA ALA A 125 6.18 28.27 -31.30
C ALA A 125 5.63 29.17 -30.19
N GLU A 126 5.56 28.69 -28.95
CA GLU A 126 5.12 29.48 -27.79
C GLU A 126 6.18 30.51 -27.37
N ALA A 127 7.47 30.18 -27.48
CA ALA A 127 8.55 31.14 -27.24
C ALA A 127 8.55 32.25 -28.30
N GLU A 128 8.34 31.91 -29.57
CA GLU A 128 8.17 32.89 -30.65
C GLU A 128 6.91 33.73 -30.44
N GLY A 129 5.78 33.12 -30.07
CA GLY A 129 4.53 33.82 -29.74
C GLY A 129 4.70 34.84 -28.61
N ARG A 130 5.30 34.42 -27.48
CA ARG A 130 5.57 35.32 -26.35
C ARG A 130 6.57 36.43 -26.71
N ALA A 131 7.57 36.15 -27.55
CA ALA A 131 8.51 37.16 -28.02
C ALA A 131 7.84 38.20 -28.93
N HIS A 132 6.86 37.77 -29.75
CA HIS A 132 6.07 38.68 -30.57
C HIS A 132 5.07 39.51 -29.74
N GLU A 133 4.41 38.90 -28.75
CA GLU A 133 3.50 39.59 -27.83
C GLU A 133 4.23 40.64 -26.97
N ALA A 134 5.43 40.32 -26.47
CA ALA A 134 6.27 41.27 -25.74
C ALA A 134 6.68 42.46 -26.62
N LYS A 135 7.05 42.23 -27.89
CA LYS A 135 7.39 43.32 -28.83
C LYS A 135 6.20 44.24 -29.11
N LEU A 136 5.01 43.67 -29.32
CA LEU A 136 3.80 44.46 -29.59
C LEU A 136 3.36 45.28 -28.37
N THR A 137 3.48 44.70 -27.17
CA THR A 137 3.12 45.39 -25.91
C THR A 137 4.11 46.49 -25.55
N GLU A 138 5.41 46.29 -25.77
CA GLU A 138 6.42 47.35 -25.61
C GLU A 138 6.16 48.54 -26.55
N GLU A 139 5.84 48.27 -27.82
CA GLU A 139 5.59 49.32 -28.79
C GLU A 139 4.30 50.09 -28.45
N HIS A 140 3.24 49.40 -28.02
CA HIS A 140 2.01 50.04 -27.58
C HIS A 140 2.23 50.88 -26.31
N ASN A 141 2.94 50.35 -25.32
CA ASN A 141 3.21 51.07 -24.07
C ASN A 141 4.10 52.30 -24.29
N ARG A 142 5.09 52.21 -25.19
CA ARG A 142 5.91 53.38 -25.60
C ARG A 142 5.06 54.47 -26.26
N ARG A 143 4.13 54.10 -27.16
CA ARG A 143 3.22 55.07 -27.79
C ARG A 143 2.31 55.74 -26.75
N MET A 144 1.71 54.94 -25.86
CA MET A 144 0.86 55.44 -24.77
C MET A 144 1.62 56.37 -23.82
N LEU A 145 2.83 55.99 -23.38
CA LEU A 145 3.66 56.84 -22.52
C LEU A 145 4.07 58.14 -23.22
N LEU A 146 4.40 58.10 -24.52
CA LEU A 146 4.73 59.32 -25.25
C LEU A 146 3.52 60.27 -25.37
N GLU A 147 2.32 59.74 -25.55
CA GLU A 147 1.07 60.52 -25.56
C GLU A 147 0.78 61.11 -24.18
N HIS A 148 0.91 60.32 -23.11
CA HIS A 148 0.78 60.80 -21.73
C HIS A 148 1.79 61.88 -21.40
N MET A 149 3.07 61.69 -21.73
CA MET A 149 4.13 62.66 -21.45
C MET A 149 3.93 63.96 -22.23
N LYS A 150 3.41 63.92 -23.46
CA LYS A 150 3.05 65.13 -24.21
C LYS A 150 1.88 65.86 -23.53
N GLY A 151 0.81 65.14 -23.19
CA GLY A 151 -0.35 65.73 -22.52
C GLY A 151 -0.03 66.27 -21.12
N GLU A 152 0.85 65.61 -20.38
CA GLU A 152 1.32 66.08 -19.07
C GLU A 152 2.24 67.30 -19.21
N ARG A 153 3.17 67.33 -20.18
CA ARG A 153 4.02 68.50 -20.42
C ARG A 153 3.18 69.75 -20.70
N GLU A 154 2.14 69.63 -21.52
CA GLU A 154 1.23 70.74 -21.80
C GLU A 154 0.49 71.21 -20.54
N LYS A 155 0.01 70.26 -19.71
CA LYS A 155 -0.60 70.57 -18.41
C LYS A 155 0.38 71.21 -17.43
N TRP A 156 1.62 70.73 -17.35
CA TRP A 156 2.66 71.28 -16.49
C TRP A 156 3.08 72.68 -16.94
N ILE A 157 3.20 72.92 -18.24
CA ILE A 157 3.48 74.26 -18.77
C ILE A 157 2.32 75.22 -18.42
N ALA A 158 1.07 74.77 -18.56
CA ALA A 158 -0.11 75.56 -18.16
C ALA A 158 -0.18 75.78 -16.63
N ALA A 159 0.13 74.75 -15.84
CA ALA A 159 0.17 74.82 -14.39
C ALA A 159 1.28 75.73 -13.87
N ILE A 160 2.47 75.70 -14.48
CA ILE A 160 3.60 76.58 -14.14
C ILE A 160 3.23 78.03 -14.43
N ASN A 161 2.66 78.34 -15.59
CA ASN A 161 2.26 79.72 -15.92
C ASN A 161 1.16 80.26 -14.98
N THR A 162 0.21 79.42 -14.59
CA THR A 162 -0.85 79.80 -13.65
C THR A 162 -0.33 79.90 -12.21
N THR A 163 0.49 78.95 -11.75
CA THR A 163 1.09 79.03 -10.41
C THR A 163 2.10 80.17 -10.30
N PHE A 164 2.93 80.46 -11.31
CA PHE A 164 3.84 81.62 -11.28
C PHE A 164 3.08 82.94 -11.18
N SER A 165 2.00 83.11 -11.93
CA SER A 165 1.16 84.31 -11.85
C SER A 165 0.46 84.45 -10.49
N HIS A 166 0.04 83.33 -9.88
CA HIS A 166 -0.50 83.33 -8.51
C HIS A 166 0.56 83.54 -7.41
N ILE A 167 1.79 83.03 -7.60
CA ILE A 167 2.89 83.16 -6.64
C ILE A 167 3.42 84.60 -6.62
N GLU A 168 3.51 85.28 -7.77
CA GLU A 168 3.92 86.70 -7.80
C GLU A 168 2.92 87.59 -7.03
N GLY A 169 1.62 87.30 -7.13
CA GLY A 169 0.58 87.96 -6.34
C GLY A 169 0.65 87.62 -4.85
N GLY A 170 0.86 86.34 -4.51
CA GLY A 170 0.91 85.87 -3.13
C GLY A 170 2.15 86.32 -2.37
N LEU A 171 3.32 86.36 -3.00
CA LEU A 171 4.58 86.75 -2.34
C LEU A 171 4.60 88.25 -2.00
N ARG A 172 4.05 89.10 -2.88
CA ARG A 172 3.87 90.53 -2.59
C ARG A 172 2.91 90.73 -1.42
N MET A 173 1.85 89.94 -1.32
CA MET A 173 0.87 90.00 -0.22
C MET A 173 1.41 89.44 1.12
N LEU A 174 2.35 88.49 1.07
CA LEU A 174 3.07 87.95 2.24
C LEU A 174 4.12 88.92 2.78
N LEU A 175 4.75 89.72 1.92
CA LEU A 175 5.77 90.70 2.32
C LEU A 175 5.17 92.03 2.82
N THR A 176 3.95 92.36 2.40
CA THR A 176 3.32 93.67 2.72
C THR A 176 2.53 93.66 4.03
N ASP A 177 2.07 92.49 4.52
CA ASP A 177 1.23 92.38 5.70
C ASP A 177 1.85 91.50 6.81
N ARG A 178 1.94 92.05 8.03
CA ARG A 178 2.53 91.37 9.19
C ARG A 178 1.65 90.21 9.65
N GLY A 179 0.34 90.30 9.47
CA GLY A 179 -0.60 89.25 9.85
C GLY A 179 -0.48 87.99 8.98
N THR A 180 -0.35 88.16 7.66
CA THR A 180 -0.17 87.05 6.72
C THR A 180 1.21 86.39 6.88
N LEU A 181 2.26 87.15 7.19
CA LEU A 181 3.59 86.61 7.46
C LEU A 181 3.60 85.69 8.70
N ILE A 182 2.97 86.11 9.80
CA ILE A 182 2.87 85.28 11.02
C ILE A 182 2.06 84.01 10.74
N MET A 183 0.94 84.10 10.00
CA MET A 183 0.17 82.93 9.59
C MET A 183 0.97 81.98 8.69
N ALA A 184 1.77 82.49 7.75
CA ALA A 184 2.58 81.66 6.86
C ALA A 184 3.72 80.95 7.62
N VAL A 185 4.45 81.67 8.47
CA VAL A 185 5.49 81.08 9.32
C VAL A 185 4.87 80.07 10.29
N GLY A 186 3.72 80.39 10.88
CA GLY A 186 2.94 79.48 11.72
C GLY A 186 2.52 78.21 10.97
N GLY A 187 2.03 78.35 9.74
CA GLY A 187 1.63 77.22 8.89
C GLY A 187 2.80 76.31 8.54
N VAL A 188 3.96 76.86 8.15
CA VAL A 188 5.17 76.07 7.84
C VAL A 188 5.68 75.35 9.09
N THR A 189 5.70 76.02 10.24
CA THR A 189 6.14 75.42 11.50
C THR A 189 5.19 74.31 11.95
N ALA A 190 3.88 74.54 11.84
CA ALA A 190 2.86 73.54 12.17
C ALA A 190 2.95 72.31 11.25
N LEU A 191 3.24 72.50 9.96
CA LEU A 191 3.46 71.38 9.03
C LEU A 191 4.72 70.59 9.37
N ALA A 192 5.83 71.27 9.64
CA ALA A 192 7.07 70.60 10.06
C ALA A 192 6.88 69.81 11.36
N ALA A 193 6.23 70.42 12.36
CA ALA A 193 5.86 69.76 13.60
C ALA A 193 4.88 68.59 13.37
N GLY A 194 3.92 68.74 12.47
CA GLY A 194 2.96 67.70 12.10
C GLY A 194 3.64 66.47 11.47
N VAL A 195 4.56 66.67 10.53
CA VAL A 195 5.32 65.58 9.90
C VAL A 195 6.23 64.86 10.91
N TYR A 196 6.88 65.62 11.82
CA TYR A 196 7.73 65.02 12.85
C TYR A 196 6.89 64.25 13.88
N THR A 197 5.85 64.87 14.44
CA THR A 197 5.00 64.19 15.45
C THR A 197 4.33 62.92 14.90
N THR A 198 3.93 62.89 13.63
CA THR A 198 3.33 61.70 13.02
C THR A 198 4.35 60.60 12.73
N ARG A 199 5.55 60.95 12.26
CA ARG A 199 6.61 59.97 12.00
C ARG A 199 7.08 59.27 13.28
N GLU A 200 7.32 60.03 14.33
CA GLU A 200 7.72 59.50 15.64
C GLU A 200 6.53 58.83 16.36
N GLY A 201 5.32 59.37 16.25
CA GLY A 201 4.10 58.79 16.86
C GLY A 201 3.73 57.42 16.30
N ALA A 202 3.86 57.22 14.98
CA ALA A 202 3.58 55.94 14.34
C ALA A 202 4.50 54.80 14.85
N ARG A 203 5.78 55.10 15.12
CA ARG A 203 6.72 54.10 15.67
C ARG A 203 6.36 53.65 17.08
N VAL A 204 5.94 54.58 17.94
CA VAL A 204 5.56 54.28 19.32
C VAL A 204 4.28 53.45 19.36
N ILE A 205 3.28 53.80 18.55
CA ILE A 205 2.01 53.07 18.46
C ILE A 205 2.25 51.66 17.91
N TRP A 206 3.10 51.50 16.88
CA TRP A 206 3.42 50.18 16.33
C TRP A 206 4.03 49.24 17.37
N GLY A 207 4.94 49.74 18.21
CA GLY A 207 5.53 48.95 19.31
C GLY A 207 4.51 48.51 20.37
N TYR A 208 3.53 49.37 20.70
CA TYR A 208 2.48 49.03 21.66
C TYR A 208 1.50 48.00 21.11
N VAL A 209 1.09 48.15 19.84
CA VAL A 209 0.20 47.21 19.15
C VAL A 209 0.85 45.84 19.02
N ASN A 210 2.13 45.77 18.69
CA ASN A 210 2.85 44.49 18.56
C ASN A 210 2.96 43.75 19.91
N ARG A 211 3.03 44.50 21.04
CA ARG A 211 3.03 43.92 22.38
C ARG A 211 1.67 43.37 22.81
N ILE A 212 0.58 43.89 22.23
CA ILE A 212 -0.79 43.49 22.55
C ILE A 212 -1.29 42.35 21.64
N LEU A 213 -0.75 42.25 20.42
CA LEU A 213 -1.12 41.21 19.45
C LEU A 213 -0.14 40.00 19.43
N GLY A 214 1.00 40.09 20.12
CA GLY A 214 2.05 39.05 20.13
C GLY A 214 1.84 37.87 21.11
N GLN A 215 0.67 37.70 21.72
CA GLN A 215 0.37 36.54 22.56
C GLN A 215 -0.90 35.82 22.06
N PRO A 216 -0.80 34.64 21.41
CA PRO A 216 -1.91 33.71 21.35
C PRO A 216 -2.06 33.05 22.72
N SER A 217 -3.19 33.34 23.36
CA SER A 217 -3.60 32.84 24.67
C SER A 217 -3.90 31.33 24.62
N LEU A 218 -2.98 30.50 25.12
CA LEU A 218 -3.30 29.17 25.65
C LEU A 218 -3.00 29.16 27.15
N ILE A 219 -3.94 29.69 27.93
CA ILE A 219 -4.20 29.34 29.33
C ILE A 219 -5.29 28.25 29.26
N ARG A 220 -5.10 27.04 29.79
CA ARG A 220 -4.96 26.76 31.23
C ARG A 220 -3.97 25.64 31.55
N GLU A 221 -3.22 25.63 32.67
CA GLU A 221 -3.02 26.55 33.79
C GLU A 221 -1.74 26.16 34.55
N SER A 222 -1.18 27.15 35.26
CA SER A 222 -0.26 27.06 36.39
C SER A 222 1.23 26.74 36.15
N SER A 223 2.00 27.84 36.26
CA SER A 223 3.35 27.91 36.85
C SER A 223 4.53 27.32 36.09
N ILE A 224 5.14 28.13 35.20
CA ILE A 224 6.44 28.72 35.52
C ILE A 224 6.65 29.95 34.60
N ALA A 225 6.32 31.12 35.12
CA ALA A 225 6.85 32.36 34.57
C ALA A 225 8.34 32.40 34.94
N LYS A 226 9.20 31.82 34.10
CA LYS A 226 10.65 32.01 34.24
C LYS A 226 10.98 33.40 33.68
N PHE A 227 10.71 34.42 34.49
CA PHE A 227 11.24 35.78 34.33
C PHE A 227 12.77 35.71 34.38
N PRO A 228 13.52 36.01 33.30
CA PRO A 228 14.98 36.18 33.41
C PRO A 228 15.36 37.57 33.93
N TRP A 229 14.38 38.41 34.34
CA TRP A 229 14.65 39.75 34.86
C TRP A 229 14.12 40.07 36.26
N SER A 230 13.50 39.12 36.97
CA SER A 230 13.10 39.33 38.38
C SER A 230 14.28 39.29 39.37
N GLY A 231 15.50 38.99 38.90
CA GLY A 231 16.73 39.03 39.71
C GLY A 231 17.37 40.41 39.89
N LEU A 232 16.93 41.45 39.17
CA LEU A 232 17.48 42.81 39.35
C LEU A 232 16.69 43.69 40.34
N ALA A 233 15.58 43.18 40.88
CA ALA A 233 14.71 43.96 41.76
C ALA A 233 15.01 43.90 43.28
N PRO A 234 15.95 43.09 43.84
CA PRO A 234 16.32 43.25 45.24
C PRO A 234 17.76 43.75 45.47
N LYS A 235 18.36 44.46 44.50
CA LYS A 235 19.65 45.18 44.74
C LYS A 235 19.58 46.72 44.67
N ILE A 236 18.46 47.32 44.27
CA ILE A 236 18.27 48.78 44.36
C ILE A 236 17.65 49.20 45.71
N LYS A 237 17.05 48.27 46.47
CA LYS A 237 16.59 48.53 47.86
C LYS A 237 17.63 48.27 48.96
N LYS A 238 18.86 47.89 48.61
CA LYS A 238 19.96 47.62 49.57
C LYS A 238 21.29 48.27 49.18
N ILE A 239 21.24 49.38 48.42
CA ILE A 239 22.35 50.33 48.21
C ILE A 239 22.15 51.60 49.05
N VAL A 240 21.19 51.57 49.99
CA VAL A 240 21.04 52.57 51.05
C VAL A 240 21.26 51.96 52.45
N SER A 241 21.70 50.71 52.54
CA SER A 241 22.01 50.10 53.85
C SER A 241 23.04 48.97 53.74
N SER A 242 24.26 49.32 54.17
CA SER A 242 25.32 48.48 54.77
C SER A 242 26.01 47.41 53.91
N SER A 243 27.23 47.74 53.48
CA SER A 243 28.51 47.06 53.79
C SER A 243 28.55 45.53 54.02
N GLY A 244 29.54 44.88 53.40
CA GLY A 244 30.04 43.55 53.77
C GLY A 244 29.73 42.50 52.69
N ALA A 245 30.69 42.21 51.81
CA ALA A 245 31.70 41.16 52.00
C ALA A 245 31.23 39.79 51.51
N ALA A 246 31.87 39.38 50.41
CA ALA A 246 32.47 38.07 50.16
C ALA A 246 31.60 36.81 49.99
N PHE A 247 32.17 35.97 49.11
CA PHE A 247 32.14 34.51 49.14
C PHE A 247 30.79 33.90 48.75
N GLY A 248 30.66 33.29 47.58
CA GLY A 248 31.46 32.16 47.14
C GLY A 248 30.58 30.92 47.19
N LYS A 249 30.98 29.90 46.42
CA LYS A 249 30.53 28.51 46.45
C LYS A 249 29.67 28.06 45.26
N GLU A 250 30.38 27.40 44.36
CA GLU A 250 29.97 26.31 43.50
C GLU A 250 29.07 25.30 44.23
N THR A 251 28.10 24.72 43.53
CA THR A 251 27.80 23.29 43.63
C THR A 251 27.11 22.84 42.35
N SER A 252 27.84 22.05 41.58
CA SER A 252 27.37 20.94 40.76
C SER A 252 26.16 20.22 41.37
N SER A 253 25.15 19.91 40.56
CA SER A 253 24.07 19.00 40.94
C SER A 253 23.61 18.18 39.73
N GLU A 254 24.17 16.97 39.68
CA GLU A 254 23.51 15.68 39.43
C GLU A 254 22.35 15.62 38.42
N ASN A 255 22.57 14.82 37.37
CA ASN A 255 21.57 14.35 36.42
C ASN A 255 20.50 13.49 37.12
N GLY A 256 19.46 14.12 37.66
CA GLY A 256 18.25 13.45 38.12
C GLY A 256 17.48 12.89 36.93
N SER A 257 17.54 11.57 36.72
CA SER A 257 16.80 10.90 35.66
C SER A 257 15.29 11.00 35.94
N ASN A 258 14.56 11.69 35.04
CA ASN A 258 13.09 11.85 35.05
C ASN A 258 12.29 10.52 34.98
N PHE A 259 12.94 9.35 35.12
CA PHE A 259 12.35 8.02 35.03
C PHE A 259 12.04 7.37 36.38
N ASP A 260 12.32 8.03 37.51
CA ASP A 260 12.03 7.49 38.85
C ASP A 260 10.53 7.55 39.21
N LYS A 261 9.73 8.33 38.48
CA LYS A 261 8.28 8.43 38.69
C LYS A 261 7.49 7.30 38.02
N ILE A 262 8.13 6.43 37.23
CA ILE A 262 7.46 5.38 36.46
C ILE A 262 7.99 4.01 36.94
N ILE A 263 7.10 3.17 37.48
CA ILE A 263 7.42 1.84 38.01
C ILE A 263 7.65 0.89 36.83
N LEU A 264 8.90 0.76 36.38
CA LEU A 264 9.29 -0.16 35.32
C LEU A 264 10.14 -1.30 35.87
N HIS A 265 10.02 -2.47 35.25
CA HIS A 265 10.99 -3.55 35.42
C HIS A 265 12.40 -3.05 35.03
N PRO A 266 13.45 -3.30 35.83
CA PRO A 266 14.76 -2.64 35.70
C PRO A 266 15.46 -2.89 34.34
N SER A 267 15.12 -3.97 33.64
CA SER A 267 15.61 -4.23 32.29
C SER A 267 15.00 -3.31 31.23
N LEU A 268 13.76 -2.86 31.40
CA LEU A 268 13.07 -1.96 30.48
C LEU A 268 13.55 -0.52 30.66
N LYS A 269 13.78 -0.09 31.91
CA LYS A 269 14.35 1.23 32.24
C LYS A 269 15.70 1.45 31.52
N LYS A 270 16.59 0.46 31.56
CA LYS A 270 17.90 0.51 30.87
C LYS A 270 17.76 0.65 29.35
N ARG A 271 16.78 -0.04 28.74
CA ARG A 271 16.54 0.04 27.28
C ARG A 271 16.00 1.41 26.87
N ILE A 272 15.09 1.98 27.65
CA ILE A 272 14.53 3.32 27.39
C ILE A 272 15.62 4.40 27.56
N GLU A 273 16.48 4.28 28.56
CA GLU A 273 17.60 5.20 28.75
C GLU A 273 18.59 5.14 27.57
N GLN A 274 18.91 3.93 27.08
CA GLN A 274 19.76 3.76 25.90
C GLN A 274 19.10 4.33 24.64
N LEU A 275 17.78 4.17 24.48
CA LEU A 275 17.02 4.80 23.39
C LEU A 275 17.04 6.32 23.49
N ALA A 276 16.84 6.90 24.66
CA ALA A 276 16.88 8.36 24.86
C ALA A 276 18.25 8.93 24.46
N ARG A 277 19.35 8.30 24.93
CA ARG A 277 20.72 8.68 24.55
C ARG A 277 20.98 8.51 23.04
N ALA A 278 20.47 7.44 22.43
CA ALA A 278 20.58 7.24 20.99
C ALA A 278 19.85 8.33 20.20
N THR A 279 18.66 8.73 20.67
CA THR A 279 17.83 9.76 20.02
C THR A 279 18.44 11.16 20.16
N GLU A 280 19.04 11.46 21.31
CA GLU A 280 19.81 12.68 21.54
C GLU A 280 21.03 12.75 20.61
N ASN A 281 21.76 11.64 20.48
CA ASN A 281 22.91 11.55 19.58
C ASN A 281 22.50 11.64 18.09
N THR A 282 21.37 11.07 17.67
CA THR A 282 20.89 11.22 16.28
C THR A 282 20.51 12.66 15.99
N LYS A 283 19.92 13.37 16.95
CA LYS A 283 19.61 14.80 16.83
C LYS A 283 20.89 15.64 16.71
N SER A 284 21.91 15.37 17.54
CA SER A 284 23.16 16.13 17.50
C SER A 284 23.95 15.89 16.21
N HIS A 285 23.89 14.68 15.64
CA HIS A 285 24.59 14.30 14.41
C HIS A 285 23.72 14.42 13.15
N GLN A 286 22.51 15.01 13.24
CA GLN A 286 21.55 15.17 12.13
C GLN A 286 21.31 13.88 11.33
N ALA A 287 21.30 12.74 12.02
CA ALA A 287 21.03 11.44 11.40
C ALA A 287 19.52 11.20 11.28
N PRO A 288 19.06 10.47 10.25
CA PRO A 288 17.64 10.16 10.07
C PRO A 288 17.09 9.31 11.22
N PHE A 289 15.93 9.70 11.75
CA PHE A 289 15.25 8.98 12.83
C PHE A 289 14.69 7.63 12.35
N ARG A 290 14.74 6.62 13.23
CA ARG A 290 14.18 5.29 12.97
C ARG A 290 12.86 5.13 13.72
N ASN A 291 11.89 4.50 13.06
CA ASN A 291 10.58 4.24 13.66
C ASN A 291 10.69 3.20 14.78
N MET A 292 10.01 3.46 15.90
CA MET A 292 9.95 2.55 17.06
C MET A 292 8.53 2.04 17.24
N LEU A 293 8.37 0.73 17.41
CA LEU A 293 7.08 0.08 17.67
C LEU A 293 7.11 -0.51 19.09
N PHE A 294 6.17 -0.09 19.92
CA PHE A 294 5.96 -0.66 21.26
C PHE A 294 4.81 -1.68 21.19
N TYR A 295 5.02 -2.89 21.71
CA TYR A 295 4.00 -3.94 21.78
C TYR A 295 3.90 -4.50 23.21
N GLY A 296 2.68 -4.88 23.62
CA GLY A 296 2.39 -5.47 24.92
C GLY A 296 1.03 -6.19 24.90
N PRO A 297 0.76 -7.11 25.87
CA PRO A 297 -0.51 -7.80 25.99
C PRO A 297 -1.68 -6.81 26.20
N PRO A 298 -2.88 -7.10 25.66
CA PRO A 298 -3.95 -6.13 25.46
C PRO A 298 -4.70 -5.68 26.72
N ASP A 299 -4.42 -6.24 27.89
CA ASP A 299 -5.13 -5.95 29.14
C ASP A 299 -4.60 -4.70 29.87
N LEU A 300 -4.11 -3.71 29.12
CA LEU A 300 -3.86 -2.35 29.62
C LEU A 300 -4.60 -1.39 28.70
N GLU A 301 -5.88 -1.21 29.01
CA GLU A 301 -6.68 -0.10 28.51
C GLU A 301 -5.94 1.22 28.80
N ASP A 302 -5.97 2.11 27.81
CA ASP A 302 -5.35 3.44 27.73
C ASP A 302 -3.88 3.54 27.27
N LEU A 303 -3.69 3.72 25.95
CA LEU A 303 -3.30 4.98 25.26
C LEU A 303 -2.45 6.05 26.01
N GLY A 304 -1.68 5.69 27.05
CA GLY A 304 -0.91 6.63 27.87
C GLY A 304 0.59 6.71 27.55
N CYS A 305 1.20 5.70 26.92
CA CYS A 305 2.67 5.63 26.81
C CYS A 305 3.25 6.22 25.51
N SER A 306 2.43 6.58 24.52
CA SER A 306 2.90 7.14 23.25
C SER A 306 2.95 8.68 23.22
N ARG A 307 2.42 9.35 24.26
CA ARG A 307 2.29 10.82 24.28
C ARG A 307 3.51 11.54 24.89
N ASP A 308 4.25 10.89 25.78
CA ASP A 308 5.38 11.51 26.49
C ASP A 308 6.70 11.46 25.68
N CYS A 309 6.84 10.55 24.72
CA CYS A 309 8.02 10.56 23.82
C CYS A 309 7.95 11.66 22.75
N SER A 310 6.77 12.25 22.49
CA SER A 310 6.60 13.32 21.49
C SER A 310 6.99 14.71 22.01
N GLN A 311 7.27 14.88 23.31
CA GLN A 311 7.68 16.17 23.89
C GLN A 311 9.20 16.42 23.81
N ILE A 312 9.97 15.53 23.20
CA ILE A 312 11.37 15.78 22.87
C ILE A 312 11.44 16.37 21.46
N GLY A 313 11.04 17.64 21.36
CA GLY A 313 11.36 18.52 20.22
C GLY A 313 10.17 18.91 19.34
N PRO A 314 9.53 20.06 19.59
CA PRO A 314 8.75 20.73 18.56
C PRO A 314 9.71 21.53 17.67
N GLY A 315 9.72 21.25 16.37
CA GLY A 315 10.45 22.05 15.40
C GLY A 315 10.37 21.47 14.00
N LEU A 316 9.60 22.15 13.15
CA LEU A 316 9.52 22.03 11.69
C LEU A 316 8.71 20.84 11.16
N CYS A 317 7.38 21.01 11.12
CA CYS A 317 6.67 20.69 9.90
C CYS A 317 6.91 21.87 8.95
N ASP A 318 7.91 21.75 8.08
CA ASP A 318 7.90 22.52 6.83
C ASP A 318 7.05 21.73 5.82
N ASP A 319 6.09 22.44 5.22
CA ASP A 319 5.05 21.98 4.30
C ASP A 319 5.55 21.53 2.91
N ASP A 320 6.73 20.93 2.82
CA ASP A 320 7.27 20.43 1.56
C ASP A 320 7.63 18.94 1.67
N TRP A 321 7.17 18.15 0.69
CA TRP A 321 7.23 16.69 0.57
C TRP A 321 6.00 15.91 1.05
N GLY A 322 4.91 16.11 0.32
CA GLY A 322 3.81 15.16 0.25
C GLY A 322 4.23 13.80 -0.33
N GLY A 323 3.72 12.74 0.28
CA GLY A 323 3.59 11.43 -0.35
C GLY A 323 4.58 10.37 0.13
N CYS A 324 4.20 9.63 1.17
CA CYS A 324 4.24 8.16 1.11
C CYS A 324 3.58 7.52 2.34
N CYS A 325 3.02 6.33 2.08
CA CYS A 325 2.53 5.33 3.03
C CYS A 325 1.03 5.34 3.34
N ALA A 326 0.22 5.15 2.30
CA ALA A 326 -0.91 4.24 2.40
C ALA A 326 -0.48 2.87 1.87
N THR A 327 -0.28 1.88 2.75
CA THR A 327 -0.28 0.46 2.33
C THR A 327 -1.01 -0.38 3.35
N ARG A 328 -2.22 -0.73 2.95
CA ARG A 328 -3.20 -1.61 3.57
C ARG A 328 -2.71 -3.06 3.50
N PHE A 329 -2.60 -3.76 4.63
CA PHE A 329 -2.45 -5.21 4.64
C PHE A 329 -3.71 -5.89 5.20
N ARG A 330 -4.36 -6.64 4.31
CA ARG A 330 -5.38 -7.65 4.57
C ARG A 330 -4.66 -8.99 4.78
N GLY A 331 -5.12 -9.81 5.73
CA GLY A 331 -4.75 -11.23 5.79
C GLY A 331 -4.81 -11.83 7.19
N CYS A 332 -5.98 -12.30 7.62
CA CYS A 332 -6.11 -13.28 8.69
C CYS A 332 -6.30 -14.66 8.05
N HIS A 333 -5.33 -15.56 8.24
CA HIS A 333 -5.55 -17.00 8.12
C HIS A 333 -4.91 -17.64 9.35
N LYS A 334 -5.74 -18.13 10.26
CA LYS A 334 -5.36 -18.87 11.48
C LYS A 334 -5.59 -20.35 11.18
N ASN A 335 -4.55 -21.17 11.24
CA ASN A 335 -4.68 -22.59 11.54
C ASN A 335 -4.29 -22.78 13.01
N PRO A 336 -5.13 -23.43 13.84
CA PRO A 336 -4.76 -23.80 15.19
C PRO A 336 -4.38 -25.28 15.25
N SER A 337 -3.11 -25.54 15.53
CA SER A 337 -2.69 -26.79 16.15
C SER A 337 -1.44 -26.50 16.98
N ASP A 338 -1.51 -26.98 18.22
CA ASP A 338 -0.44 -27.15 19.19
C ASP A 338 -0.27 -26.07 20.28
N ILE A 339 -0.97 -26.39 21.38
CA ILE A 339 -0.65 -26.21 22.81
C ILE A 339 -0.99 -24.86 23.45
#